data_AF-A0A936D7C7-F1
#
_entry.id   AF-A0A936D7C7-F1
#
_cell.length_a   1.000
_cell.length_b   1.000
_cell.length_c   1.000
_cell.angle_alpha   90.00
_cell.angle_beta   90.00
_cell.angle_gamma   90.00
#
_symmetry.space_group_name_H-M   'P 1'
#
loop_
_entity.id
_entity.type
_entity.pdbx_description
1 polymer ?
#
loop_
_entity_poly.entity_id
_entity_poly.type
_entity_poly.pdbx_seq_one_letter_code
_entity_poly.pdbx_strand_id
1 'polypeptide(L)'
;MLNDDELRADEREHLRAWAEPDVPDDFADGVLSRWLEGDDEVDRATEVEARRLVEARRERARRNAGRLQTGFQTGFWIGMTAIAAAVVLALGLVRLQSQQEQALQQIAALGDDEVAALRDDAGTLLHQQCAPCHEHGGAGSDPAAAAVFSVDDPQWQQRLSDAQLTAAVTRMAEGTGGMQLAGFRTFVAWELTQRGAGLR
;
A
#
# COMPACT_ATOMS: atom_id res chain seq x y z
N MET A 1 -27.87 -14.94 52.90
CA MET A 1 -27.54 -13.53 52.65
C MET A 1 -27.79 -12.80 53.94
N LEU A 2 -26.73 -12.43 54.67
CA LEU A 2 -26.83 -11.53 55.82
C LEU A 2 -27.16 -10.14 55.28
N ASN A 3 -27.97 -9.38 56.01
CA ASN A 3 -28.34 -8.02 55.62
C ASN A 3 -27.11 -7.11 55.77
N ASP A 4 -26.82 -6.27 54.78
CA ASP A 4 -25.64 -5.36 54.76
C ASP A 4 -25.58 -4.38 55.96
N ASP A 5 -26.70 -4.23 56.69
CA ASP A 5 -26.84 -3.35 57.85
C ASP A 5 -26.31 -3.94 59.17
N GLU A 6 -25.98 -5.24 59.24
CA GLU A 6 -25.43 -5.86 60.46
C GLU A 6 -23.89 -5.86 60.53
N LEU A 7 -23.21 -5.53 59.43
CA LEU A 7 -21.75 -5.53 59.39
C LEU A 7 -21.15 -4.23 59.93
N ARG A 8 -20.21 -4.37 60.87
CA ARG A 8 -19.46 -3.23 61.39
C ARG A 8 -18.67 -2.56 60.26
N ALA A 9 -18.41 -1.26 60.42
CA ALA A 9 -17.80 -0.46 59.34
C ALA A 9 -16.41 -0.96 58.95
N ASP A 10 -15.64 -1.46 59.91
CA ASP A 10 -14.34 -2.10 59.73
C ASP A 10 -14.44 -3.42 58.95
N GLU A 11 -15.46 -4.25 59.21
CA GLU A 11 -15.69 -5.48 58.44
C GLU A 11 -16.09 -5.19 56.98
N ARG A 12 -16.87 -4.12 56.73
CA ARG A 12 -17.22 -3.68 55.37
C ARG A 12 -16.02 -3.17 54.57
N GLU A 13 -15.13 -2.43 55.22
CA GLU A 13 -13.90 -1.95 54.58
C GLU A 13 -12.94 -3.11 54.29
N HIS A 14 -12.88 -4.11 55.18
CA HIS A 14 -12.13 -5.33 54.95
C HIS A 14 -12.69 -6.17 53.78
N LEU A 15 -14.02 -6.31 53.68
CA LEU A 15 -14.65 -7.02 52.56
C LEU A 15 -14.54 -6.27 51.22
N ARG A 16 -14.46 -4.93 51.23
CA ARG A 16 -14.15 -4.15 50.02
C ARG A 16 -12.72 -4.37 49.53
N ALA A 17 -11.75 -4.44 50.43
CA ALA A 17 -10.37 -4.76 50.09
C ALA A 17 -10.24 -6.16 49.46
N TRP A 18 -11.13 -7.10 49.82
CA TRP A 18 -11.20 -8.44 49.20
C TRP A 18 -11.79 -8.46 47.78
N ALA A 19 -12.48 -7.40 47.35
CA ALA A 19 -13.14 -7.32 46.05
C ALA A 19 -12.30 -6.62 44.96
N GLU A 20 -11.12 -6.09 45.31
CA GLU A 20 -10.22 -5.46 44.34
C GLU A 20 -9.44 -6.53 43.53
N PRO A 21 -9.34 -6.37 42.21
CA PRO A 21 -8.76 -7.39 41.32
C PRO A 21 -7.25 -7.60 41.45
N ASP A 22 -6.54 -6.79 42.24
CA ASP A 22 -5.07 -6.75 42.32
C ASP A 22 -4.49 -7.17 43.68
N VAL A 23 -5.23 -7.95 44.48
CA VAL A 23 -4.68 -8.51 45.74
C VAL A 23 -3.56 -9.50 45.40
N PRO A 24 -2.32 -9.30 45.89
CA PRO A 24 -1.22 -10.24 45.68
C PRO A 24 -1.54 -11.65 46.19
N ASP A 25 -1.22 -12.67 45.40
CA ASP A 25 -1.56 -14.07 45.69
C ASP A 25 -0.99 -14.55 47.05
N ASP A 26 0.16 -14.02 47.47
CA ASP A 26 0.82 -14.33 48.74
C ASP A 26 0.09 -13.77 49.97
N PHE A 27 -0.64 -12.65 49.81
CA PHE A 27 -1.49 -12.09 50.84
C PHE A 27 -2.76 -12.94 51.05
N ALA A 28 -3.39 -13.40 49.96
CA ALA A 28 -4.57 -14.28 50.03
C ALA A 28 -4.23 -15.63 50.68
N ASP A 29 -3.08 -16.22 50.32
CA ASP A 29 -2.59 -17.46 50.93
C ASP A 29 -2.30 -17.27 52.44
N GLY A 30 -1.71 -16.12 52.84
CA GLY A 30 -1.41 -15.81 54.24
C GLY A 30 -2.65 -15.62 55.14
N VAL A 31 -3.71 -15.00 54.62
CA VAL A 31 -4.98 -14.82 55.36
C VAL A 31 -5.75 -16.13 55.46
N LEU A 32 -5.75 -16.96 54.41
CA LEU A 32 -6.41 -18.26 54.43
C LEU A 32 -5.76 -19.22 55.44
N SER A 33 -4.43 -19.25 55.50
CA SER A 33 -3.68 -20.05 56.49
C SER A 33 -4.00 -19.63 57.93
N ARG A 34 -4.11 -18.32 58.19
CA ARG A 34 -4.41 -17.81 59.53
C ARG A 34 -5.85 -18.12 59.99
N TRP A 35 -6.79 -18.18 59.05
CA TRP A 35 -8.18 -18.53 59.34
C TRP A 35 -8.36 -20.04 59.59
N LEU A 36 -7.61 -20.87 58.87
CA LEU A 36 -7.58 -22.33 59.06
C LEU A 36 -6.86 -22.77 60.35
N GLU A 37 -5.94 -21.95 60.88
CA GLU A 37 -5.27 -22.20 62.16
C GLU A 37 -6.09 -21.76 63.39
N GLY A 38 -7.21 -21.04 63.19
CA GLY A 38 -7.96 -20.39 64.28
C GLY A 38 -9.22 -21.11 64.78
N ASP A 39 -9.77 -22.07 64.03
CA ASP A 39 -11.01 -22.79 64.39
C ASP A 39 -10.78 -24.31 64.31
N ASP A 40 -10.77 -24.97 65.47
CA ASP A 40 -10.58 -26.43 65.60
C ASP A 40 -11.78 -27.27 65.06
N GLU A 41 -12.76 -26.62 64.42
CA GLU A 41 -13.97 -27.27 63.89
C GLU A 41 -14.33 -26.79 62.47
N VAL A 42 -13.32 -26.48 61.65
CA VAL A 42 -13.52 -26.36 60.20
C VAL A 42 -13.73 -27.77 59.61
N ASP A 43 -14.99 -28.07 59.29
CA ASP A 43 -15.40 -29.36 58.75
C ASP A 43 -14.58 -29.71 57.49
N ARG A 44 -13.98 -30.91 57.44
CA ARG A 44 -13.07 -31.37 56.34
C ARG A 44 -13.64 -31.15 54.94
N ALA A 45 -14.96 -31.07 54.81
CA ALA A 45 -15.65 -30.75 53.57
C ALA A 45 -15.26 -29.37 53.00
N THR A 46 -15.10 -28.36 53.87
CA THR A 46 -14.80 -26.97 53.46
C THR A 46 -13.35 -26.79 53.02
N GLU A 47 -12.40 -27.54 53.61
CA GLU A 47 -10.98 -27.52 53.18
C GLU A 47 -10.82 -28.11 51.77
N VAL A 48 -11.57 -29.17 51.45
CA VAL A 48 -11.57 -29.80 50.11
C VAL A 48 -12.15 -28.85 49.05
N GLU A 49 -13.23 -28.13 49.39
CA GLU A 49 -13.83 -27.12 48.50
C GLU A 49 -12.87 -25.96 48.22
N ALA A 50 -12.18 -25.46 49.26
CA ALA A 50 -11.19 -24.39 49.14
C ALA A 50 -10.02 -24.80 48.23
N ARG A 51 -9.48 -26.02 48.39
CA ARG A 51 -8.40 -26.53 47.52
C ARG A 51 -8.83 -26.64 46.07
N ARG A 52 -10.06 -27.11 45.79
CA ARG A 52 -10.60 -27.18 44.42
C ARG A 52 -10.71 -25.81 43.77
N LEU A 53 -11.13 -24.79 44.52
CA LEU A 53 -11.24 -23.43 43.99
C LEU A 53 -9.86 -22.83 43.65
N VAL A 54 -8.85 -23.07 44.49
CA VAL A 54 -7.47 -22.62 44.24
C VAL A 54 -6.89 -23.32 43.01
N GLU A 55 -7.07 -24.64 42.87
CA GLU A 55 -6.62 -25.37 41.68
C GLU A 55 -7.33 -24.91 40.41
N ALA A 56 -8.65 -24.71 40.47
CA ALA A 56 -9.43 -24.18 39.35
C ALA A 56 -8.99 -22.77 38.93
N ARG A 57 -8.59 -21.91 39.89
CA ARG A 57 -8.01 -20.59 39.60
C ARG A 57 -6.63 -20.72 38.95
N ARG A 58 -5.74 -21.55 39.49
CA ARG A 58 -4.41 -21.81 38.90
C ARG A 58 -4.51 -22.34 37.48
N GLU A 59 -5.46 -23.21 37.19
CA GLU A 59 -5.65 -23.76 35.85
C GLU A 59 -6.24 -22.73 34.86
N ARG A 60 -7.11 -21.81 35.32
CA ARG A 60 -7.53 -20.66 34.51
C ARG A 60 -6.37 -19.71 34.22
N ALA A 61 -5.53 -19.42 35.21
CA ALA A 61 -4.36 -18.57 35.04
C ALA A 61 -3.37 -19.16 34.00
N ARG A 62 -3.08 -20.46 34.07
CA ARG A 62 -2.23 -21.16 33.08
C ARG A 62 -2.83 -21.10 31.67
N ARG A 63 -4.14 -21.31 31.52
CA ARG A 63 -4.84 -21.22 30.22
C ARG A 63 -4.81 -19.79 29.65
N ASN A 64 -4.94 -18.76 30.49
CA ASN A 64 -4.89 -17.37 30.06
C ASN A 64 -3.46 -16.92 29.69
N ALA A 65 -2.43 -17.37 30.41
CA ALA A 65 -1.03 -17.05 30.11
C ALA A 65 -0.61 -17.54 28.71
N GLY A 66 -1.02 -18.75 28.31
CA GLY A 66 -0.72 -19.27 26.96
C GLY A 66 -1.43 -18.52 25.82
N ARG A 67 -2.56 -17.86 26.10
CA ARG A 67 -3.35 -17.09 25.11
C ARG A 67 -2.74 -15.73 24.80
N LEU A 68 -2.11 -15.09 25.79
CA LEU A 68 -1.43 -13.80 25.62
C LEU A 68 -0.13 -13.93 24.81
N GLN A 69 0.59 -15.04 24.98
CA GLN A 69 1.85 -15.28 24.27
C GLN A 69 1.65 -15.55 22.76
N THR A 70 0.54 -16.16 22.36
CA THR A 70 0.22 -16.45 20.96
C THR A 70 -0.38 -15.24 20.21
N GLY A 71 -1.09 -14.34 20.90
CA GLY A 71 -1.60 -13.10 20.31
C GLY A 71 -0.52 -12.07 19.97
N PHE A 72 0.52 -11.96 20.80
CA PHE A 72 1.59 -10.98 20.58
C PHE A 72 2.49 -11.35 19.39
N GLN A 73 2.77 -12.64 19.22
CA GLN A 73 3.64 -13.13 18.15
C GLN A 73 3.01 -12.98 16.77
N THR A 74 1.68 -13.15 16.65
CA THR A 74 0.96 -12.98 15.39
C THR A 74 0.78 -11.51 15.01
N GLY A 75 0.52 -10.62 15.97
CA GLY A 75 0.42 -9.18 15.73
C GLY A 75 1.73 -8.56 15.23
N PHE A 76 2.87 -9.00 15.75
CA PHE A 76 4.20 -8.49 15.36
C PHE A 76 4.54 -8.80 13.88
N TRP A 77 4.28 -10.03 13.42
CA TRP A 77 4.55 -10.41 12.02
C TRP A 77 3.66 -9.67 11.02
N ILE A 78 2.40 -9.41 11.36
CA ILE A 78 1.47 -8.64 10.52
C ILE A 78 1.90 -7.17 10.43
N GLY A 79 2.38 -6.58 11.53
CA GLY A 79 2.90 -5.20 11.52
C GLY A 79 4.14 -5.04 10.65
N MET A 80 5.07 -6.00 10.71
CA MET A 80 6.32 -5.94 9.93
C MET A 80 6.10 -6.07 8.42
N THR A 81 5.15 -6.89 7.96
CA THR A 81 4.88 -7.04 6.52
C THR A 81 4.25 -5.78 5.92
N ALA A 82 3.36 -5.10 6.66
CA ALA A 82 2.77 -3.84 6.22
C ALA A 82 3.82 -2.74 6.01
N ILE A 83 4.79 -2.62 6.94
CA ILE A 83 5.88 -1.64 6.84
C ILE A 83 6.77 -1.94 5.63
N ALA A 84 7.14 -3.20 5.43
CA ALA A 84 7.98 -3.60 4.28
C ALA A 84 7.31 -3.26 2.93
N ALA A 85 6.00 -3.50 2.80
CA ALA A 85 5.25 -3.17 1.60
C ALA A 85 5.22 -1.66 1.32
N ALA A 86 5.01 -0.84 2.36
CA ALA A 86 5.02 0.62 2.24
C ALA A 86 6.38 1.16 1.78
N VAL A 87 7.49 0.61 2.31
CA VAL A 87 8.85 0.99 1.91
C VAL A 87 9.12 0.64 0.44
N VAL A 88 8.72 -0.55 -0.02
CA VAL A 88 8.89 -0.95 -1.43
C VAL A 88 8.10 -0.03 -2.37
N LEU A 89 6.87 0.32 -2.01
CA LEU A 89 6.06 1.25 -2.80
C LEU A 89 6.70 2.65 -2.85
N ALA A 90 7.16 3.17 -1.73
CA ALA A 90 7.84 4.47 -1.67
C ALA A 90 9.11 4.48 -2.52
N LEU A 91 9.95 3.45 -2.43
CA LEU A 91 11.16 3.30 -3.25
C LEU A 91 10.83 3.17 -4.75
N GLY A 92 9.75 2.46 -5.08
CA GLY A 92 9.27 2.35 -6.47
C GLY A 92 8.89 3.70 -7.06
N LEU A 93 8.17 4.53 -6.31
CA LEU A 93 7.78 5.88 -6.74
C LEU A 93 9.00 6.80 -6.90
N VAL A 94 9.94 6.79 -5.94
CA VAL A 94 11.18 7.58 -6.04
C VAL A 94 11.99 7.18 -7.27
N ARG A 95 12.09 5.88 -7.56
CA ARG A 95 12.80 5.40 -8.75
C ARG A 95 12.10 5.86 -10.03
N LEU A 96 10.78 5.78 -10.08
CA LEU A 96 9.99 6.24 -11.24
C LEU A 96 10.19 7.75 -11.49
N GLN A 97 10.14 8.56 -10.42
CA GLN A 97 10.37 10.00 -10.51
C GLN A 97 11.80 10.31 -11.00
N SER A 98 12.82 9.63 -10.44
CA SER A 98 14.21 9.85 -10.86
C SER A 98 14.45 9.48 -12.32
N GLN A 99 13.79 8.42 -12.82
CA GLN A 99 13.89 8.02 -14.23
C GLN A 99 13.22 9.04 -15.14
N GLN A 100 12.09 9.61 -14.73
CA GLN A 100 11.41 10.66 -15.48
C GLN A 100 12.27 11.94 -15.57
N GLU A 101 12.87 12.36 -14.46
CA GLU A 101 13.77 13.52 -14.43
C GLU A 101 15.00 13.30 -15.31
N GLN A 102 15.62 12.12 -15.24
CA GLN A 102 16.75 11.76 -16.09
C GLN A 102 16.37 11.74 -17.58
N ALA A 103 15.20 11.20 -17.93
CA ALA A 103 14.71 11.20 -19.31
C ALA A 103 14.48 12.62 -19.84
N LEU A 104 13.90 13.51 -19.01
CA LEU A 104 13.72 14.92 -19.37
C LEU A 104 15.07 15.63 -19.54
N GLN A 105 16.05 15.36 -18.67
CA GLN A 105 17.39 15.91 -18.80
C GLN A 105 18.10 15.43 -20.07
N GLN A 106 17.96 14.15 -20.43
CA GLN A 106 18.50 13.61 -21.69
C GLN A 106 17.85 14.29 -22.90
N ILE A 107 16.53 14.46 -22.88
CA ILE A 107 15.79 15.15 -23.95
C ILE A 107 16.22 16.62 -24.06
N ALA A 108 16.41 17.30 -22.92
CA ALA A 108 16.86 18.69 -22.88
C ALA A 108 18.32 18.86 -23.33
N ALA A 109 19.13 17.80 -23.21
CA ALA A 109 20.52 17.78 -23.65
C ALA A 109 20.71 17.42 -25.13
N LEU A 110 19.64 17.09 -25.85
CA LEU A 110 19.71 16.80 -27.28
C LEU A 110 20.17 18.06 -28.04
N GLY A 111 21.20 17.89 -28.88
CA GLY A 111 21.65 18.93 -29.78
C GLY A 111 20.68 19.18 -30.94
N ASP A 112 20.78 20.34 -31.59
CA ASP A 112 19.91 20.70 -32.72
C ASP A 112 19.97 19.67 -33.87
N ASP A 113 21.16 19.13 -34.15
CA ASP A 113 21.36 18.10 -35.18
C ASP A 113 20.68 16.77 -34.82
N GLU A 114 20.72 16.37 -33.55
CA GLU A 114 20.07 15.15 -33.07
C GLU A 114 18.55 15.29 -33.11
N VAL A 115 18.04 16.47 -32.74
CA VAL A 115 16.62 16.80 -32.84
C VAL A 115 16.17 16.80 -34.31
N ALA A 116 16.98 17.35 -35.22
CA ALA A 116 16.68 17.34 -36.66
C ALA A 116 16.59 15.91 -37.18
N ALA A 117 17.57 15.05 -36.85
CA ALA A 117 17.54 13.63 -37.23
C ALA A 117 16.31 12.90 -36.66
N LEU A 118 15.99 13.12 -35.38
CA LEU A 118 14.79 12.56 -34.75
C LEU A 118 13.51 13.00 -35.43
N ARG A 119 13.43 14.26 -35.87
CA ARG A 119 12.28 14.80 -36.60
C ARG A 119 12.13 14.15 -37.98
N ASP A 120 13.21 13.99 -38.72
CA ASP A 120 13.20 13.38 -40.05
C ASP A 120 12.81 11.89 -39.98
N ASP A 121 13.37 11.16 -39.01
CA ASP A 121 13.02 9.76 -38.73
C ASP A 121 11.55 9.64 -38.31
N ALA A 122 11.08 10.52 -37.42
CA ALA A 122 9.69 10.55 -36.98
C ALA A 122 8.73 10.86 -38.13
N GLY A 123 9.09 11.78 -39.02
CA GLY A 123 8.29 12.13 -40.19
C GLY A 123 8.19 10.98 -41.18
N THR A 124 9.29 10.24 -41.38
CA THR A 124 9.32 9.03 -42.20
C THR A 124 8.41 7.96 -41.62
N LEU A 125 8.51 7.71 -40.31
CA LEU A 125 7.71 6.70 -39.63
C LEU A 125 6.22 7.07 -39.62
N LEU A 126 5.88 8.32 -39.31
CA LEU A 126 4.50 8.83 -39.38
C LEU A 126 3.91 8.66 -40.78
N HIS A 127 4.68 8.97 -41.83
CA HIS A 127 4.22 8.76 -43.19
C HIS A 127 3.98 7.28 -43.49
N GLN A 128 4.91 6.38 -43.13
CA GLN A 128 4.76 4.94 -43.36
C GLN A 128 3.53 4.35 -42.65
N GLN A 129 3.27 4.80 -41.43
CA GLN A 129 2.22 4.22 -40.58
C GLN A 129 0.84 4.86 -40.80
N CYS A 130 0.79 6.16 -41.15
CA CYS A 130 -0.48 6.88 -41.26
C CYS A 130 -0.97 7.06 -42.71
N ALA A 131 -0.07 7.21 -43.69
CA ALA A 131 -0.48 7.45 -45.07
C ALA A 131 -1.41 6.37 -45.66
N PRO A 132 -1.22 5.06 -45.39
CA PRO A 132 -2.08 4.03 -45.98
C PRO A 132 -3.59 4.23 -45.72
N CYS A 133 -3.97 4.84 -44.59
CA CYS A 133 -5.36 5.12 -44.25
C CYS A 133 -5.76 6.59 -44.49
N HIS A 134 -4.81 7.52 -44.47
CA HIS A 134 -5.07 8.97 -44.50
C HIS A 134 -4.80 9.64 -45.85
N GLU A 135 -4.26 8.92 -46.83
CA GLU A 135 -4.07 9.41 -48.21
C GLU A 135 -5.42 9.41 -48.95
N HIS A 136 -5.79 10.53 -49.58
CA HIS A 136 -7.04 10.60 -50.33
C HIS A 136 -6.99 9.74 -51.59
N GLY A 137 -7.95 8.82 -51.70
CA GLY A 137 -8.10 7.97 -52.89
C GLY A 137 -7.04 6.87 -53.04
N GLY A 138 -6.18 6.68 -52.03
CA GLY A 138 -5.25 5.55 -51.96
C GLY A 138 -5.97 4.21 -51.78
N ALA A 139 -5.37 3.12 -52.27
CA ALA A 139 -5.87 1.78 -52.02
C ALA A 139 -5.67 1.42 -50.53
N GLY A 140 -6.77 1.37 -49.75
CA GLY A 140 -6.72 1.23 -48.29
C GLY A 140 -7.09 2.51 -47.51
N SER A 141 -7.36 3.61 -48.24
CA SER A 141 -7.87 4.86 -47.67
C SER A 141 -9.18 4.63 -46.91
N ASP A 142 -9.25 5.17 -45.70
CA ASP A 142 -10.48 5.22 -44.91
C ASP A 142 -10.99 6.68 -44.90
N PRO A 143 -12.18 6.95 -45.47
CA PRO A 143 -12.77 8.29 -45.46
C PRO A 143 -12.91 8.89 -44.07
N ALA A 144 -13.15 8.08 -43.03
CA ALA A 144 -13.24 8.57 -41.66
C ALA A 144 -11.86 8.97 -41.10
N ALA A 145 -10.79 8.27 -41.49
CA ALA A 145 -9.43 8.61 -41.11
C ALA A 145 -8.95 9.89 -41.81
N ALA A 146 -9.14 9.99 -43.13
CA ALA A 146 -8.79 11.18 -43.92
C ALA A 146 -9.51 12.46 -43.46
N ALA A 147 -10.69 12.33 -42.85
CA ALA A 147 -11.42 13.45 -42.25
C ALA A 147 -10.76 14.00 -40.97
N VAL A 148 -9.92 13.22 -40.27
CA VAL A 148 -9.17 13.67 -39.08
C VAL A 148 -7.99 14.55 -39.48
N PHE A 149 -7.20 14.08 -40.45
CA PHE A 149 -6.16 14.84 -41.12
C PHE A 149 -5.82 14.17 -42.44
N SER A 150 -5.27 14.94 -43.38
CA SER A 150 -4.83 14.48 -44.69
C SER A 150 -3.31 14.52 -44.77
N VAL A 151 -2.70 13.43 -45.25
CA VAL A 151 -1.25 13.39 -45.48
C VAL A 151 -0.82 14.17 -46.73
N ASP A 152 -1.78 14.57 -47.57
CA ASP A 152 -1.55 15.38 -48.76
C ASP A 152 -1.22 16.85 -48.41
N ASP A 153 -1.56 17.30 -47.20
CA ASP A 153 -1.15 18.60 -46.70
C ASP A 153 0.33 18.57 -46.27
N PRO A 154 1.26 19.29 -46.92
CA PRO A 154 2.69 19.23 -46.58
C PRO A 154 3.01 19.63 -45.12
N GLN A 155 2.10 20.28 -44.40
CA GLN A 155 2.27 20.64 -42.99
C GLN A 155 1.55 19.72 -42.00
N TRP A 156 0.94 18.62 -42.44
CA TRP A 156 0.04 17.81 -41.60
C TRP A 156 0.72 17.31 -40.32
N GLN A 157 1.98 16.89 -40.42
CA GLN A 157 2.75 16.39 -39.27
C GLN A 157 2.98 17.47 -38.22
N GLN A 158 3.23 18.71 -38.66
CA GLN A 158 3.48 19.84 -37.78
C GLN A 158 2.19 20.25 -37.05
N ARG A 159 1.02 19.99 -37.66
CA ARG A 159 -0.30 20.32 -37.12
C ARG A 159 -0.89 19.24 -36.22
N LEU A 160 -0.23 18.09 -36.05
CA LEU A 160 -0.67 17.07 -35.11
C LEU A 160 -0.72 17.65 -33.70
N SER A 161 -1.88 17.56 -33.07
CA SER A 161 -2.07 17.92 -31.67
C SER A 161 -1.31 16.96 -30.74
N ASP A 162 -1.09 17.40 -29.51
CA ASP A 162 -0.41 16.60 -28.48
C ASP A 162 -1.09 15.25 -28.23
N ALA A 163 -2.42 15.24 -28.25
CA ALA A 163 -3.23 14.04 -28.14
C ALA A 163 -3.04 13.10 -29.35
N GLN A 164 -2.93 13.64 -30.56
CA GLN A 164 -2.68 12.84 -31.77
C GLN A 164 -1.27 12.25 -31.78
N LEU A 165 -0.25 13.00 -31.36
CA LEU A 165 1.12 12.49 -31.23
C LEU A 165 1.20 11.36 -30.20
N THR A 166 0.52 11.50 -29.06
CA THR A 166 0.45 10.47 -28.03
C THR A 166 -0.29 9.22 -28.53
N ALA A 167 -1.41 9.40 -29.22
CA ALA A 167 -2.15 8.29 -29.82
C ALA A 167 -1.32 7.55 -30.89
N ALA A 168 -0.50 8.28 -31.65
CA ALA A 168 0.39 7.71 -32.65
C ALA A 168 1.45 6.79 -32.00
N VAL A 169 2.03 7.18 -30.87
CA VAL A 169 2.97 6.33 -30.11
C VAL A 169 2.32 5.01 -29.70
N THR A 170 1.07 5.05 -29.22
CA THR A 170 0.34 3.85 -28.81
C THR A 170 0.07 2.93 -29.99
N ARG A 171 -0.44 3.47 -31.11
CA ARG A 171 -0.71 2.65 -32.31
C ARG A 171 0.54 2.01 -32.89
N MET A 172 1.65 2.74 -32.97
CA MET A 172 2.89 2.22 -33.54
C MET A 172 3.52 1.12 -32.68
N ALA A 173 3.21 1.07 -31.38
CA ALA A 173 3.71 0.02 -30.49
C ALA A 173 3.19 -1.38 -30.87
N GLU A 174 2.09 -1.48 -31.61
CA GLU A 174 1.47 -2.75 -32.01
C GLU A 174 2.05 -3.33 -33.31
N GLY A 175 2.87 -2.58 -34.06
CA GLY A 175 3.32 -3.00 -35.40
C GLY A 175 4.69 -2.51 -35.87
N THR A 176 5.42 -1.73 -35.07
CA THR A 176 6.73 -1.15 -35.46
C THR A 176 7.90 -1.84 -34.76
N GLY A 177 9.04 -1.97 -35.44
CA GLY A 177 10.28 -2.47 -34.84
C GLY A 177 10.75 -1.64 -33.64
N GLY A 178 11.30 -2.29 -32.62
CA GLY A 178 11.57 -1.66 -31.31
C GLY A 178 12.50 -0.43 -31.34
N MET A 179 13.46 -0.37 -32.26
CA MET A 179 14.40 0.75 -32.36
C MET A 179 13.75 2.01 -32.96
N GLN A 180 12.96 1.87 -34.03
CA GLN A 180 12.24 2.98 -34.66
C GLN A 180 11.19 3.57 -33.70
N LEU A 181 10.50 2.72 -32.95
CA LEU A 181 9.54 3.15 -31.94
C LEU A 181 10.21 3.92 -30.79
N ALA A 182 11.42 3.52 -30.37
CA ALA A 182 12.17 4.23 -29.32
C ALA A 182 12.59 5.64 -29.77
N GLY A 183 13.09 5.78 -31.00
CA GLY A 183 13.39 7.09 -31.60
C GLY A 183 12.15 7.97 -31.67
N PHE A 184 11.04 7.44 -32.18
CA PHE A 184 9.78 8.18 -32.27
C PHE A 184 9.24 8.63 -30.91
N ARG A 185 9.32 7.78 -29.87
CA ARG A 185 8.95 8.17 -28.50
C ARG A 185 9.80 9.32 -27.98
N THR A 186 11.09 9.30 -28.27
CA THR A 186 12.02 10.36 -27.88
C THR A 186 11.66 11.68 -28.57
N PHE A 187 11.39 11.63 -29.87
CA PHE A 187 10.89 12.78 -30.63
C PHE A 187 9.60 13.35 -30.05
N VAL A 188 8.58 12.52 -29.80
CA VAL A 188 7.29 12.97 -29.26
C VAL A 188 7.47 13.60 -27.87
N ALA A 189 8.28 13.01 -27.00
CA ALA A 189 8.55 13.56 -25.67
C ALA A 189 9.25 14.94 -25.76
N TRP A 190 10.22 15.09 -26.67
CA TRP A 190 10.86 16.37 -26.96
C TRP A 190 9.85 17.40 -27.48
N GLU A 191 9.05 17.04 -28.48
CA GLU A 191 8.05 17.89 -29.12
C GLU A 191 7.03 18.46 -28.11
N LEU A 192 6.49 17.60 -27.25
CA LEU A 192 5.54 17.98 -26.21
C LEU A 192 6.17 18.89 -25.16
N THR A 193 7.42 18.64 -24.79
CA THR A 193 8.17 19.48 -23.84
C THR A 193 8.34 20.90 -24.39
N GLN A 194 8.72 21.04 -25.67
CA GLN A 194 8.90 22.34 -26.31
C GLN A 194 7.59 23.13 -26.42
N ARG A 195 6.50 22.46 -26.80
CA ARG A 195 5.17 23.08 -26.89
C ARG A 195 4.65 23.53 -25.53
N GLY A 196 4.80 22.69 -24.50
CA GLY A 196 4.40 23.03 -23.13
C GLY A 196 5.19 24.21 -22.54
N ALA A 197 6.44 24.40 -22.98
CA ALA A 197 7.28 25.53 -22.60
C ALA A 197 7.01 26.81 -23.42
N GLY A 198 6.16 26.75 -24.47
CA GLY A 198 5.89 27.87 -25.36
C GLY A 198 7.08 28.28 -26.24
N LEU A 199 8.00 27.35 -26.51
CA LEU A 199 9.24 27.58 -27.26
C LEU A 199 9.08 27.32 -28.77
N ARG A 200 7.84 27.19 -29.26
CA ARG A 200 7.54 26.80 -30.63
C ARG A 200 6.40 27.59 -31.24
#